data_AF-A0A956L3Q9-F1
#
_entry.id   AF-A0A956L3Q9-F1
#
_cell.length_a   1.000
_cell.length_b   1.000
_cell.length_c   1.000
_cell.angle_alpha   90.00
_cell.angle_beta   90.00
_cell.angle_gamma   90.00
#
_symmetry.space_group_name_H-M   'P 1'
#
loop_
_entity.id
_entity.type
_entity.pdbx_description
1 polymer ?
#
loop_
_entity_poly.entity_id
_entity_poly.type
_entity_poly.pdbx_seq_one_letter_code
_entity_poly.pdbx_strand_id
1 'polypeptide(L)'
;MVGPASCGDDAATGSGSASGTTSGGGSGSSTDATSTGPDQTTAGSAEGSATTTDGSSSTGGLDSTTTEPDDGSSSSGEPACAPEDLDCGCDEIDVPDVAGDDANGDGIDGLATCSVFVSQLGGDDGNTGLSMREPVATLARAIEISQAFDPPRPVLVAEGLYVETVVVGNGTSLYGGYDASTWSRNILANEVTIQGTEARTIIAQDIDRPTELDGLTVVGMDVVGMDMVGGGASTYAVWVRDAAGGLLHLDYCTVVAGTAGDGADGAD
;
A
#
# COMPACT_ATOMS: atom_id res chain seq x y z
N MET A 1 -24.44 43.67 54.28
CA MET A 1 -24.89 45.05 53.98
C MET A 1 -23.92 45.63 52.97
N VAL A 2 -24.46 46.18 51.87
CA VAL A 2 -23.79 46.83 50.72
C VAL A 2 -22.94 45.85 49.89
N GLY A 3 -23.25 45.46 48.64
CA GLY A 3 -23.99 46.12 47.56
C GLY A 3 -23.01 46.31 46.38
N PRO A 4 -23.21 45.71 45.19
CA PRO A 4 -22.23 45.69 44.10
C PRO A 4 -22.32 46.96 43.24
N ALA A 5 -21.20 47.35 42.63
CA ALA A 5 -21.15 48.41 41.62
C ALA A 5 -21.26 47.79 40.22
N SER A 6 -22.32 48.18 39.52
CA SER A 6 -22.49 48.02 38.08
C SER A 6 -22.35 49.38 37.38
N CYS A 7 -21.85 49.34 36.15
CA CYS A 7 -22.11 50.24 35.01
C CYS A 7 -21.45 49.51 33.82
N GLY A 8 -22.11 49.21 32.69
CA GLY A 8 -23.09 49.94 31.88
C GLY A 8 -22.40 50.13 30.51
N ASP A 9 -22.65 49.27 29.52
CA ASP A 9 -23.68 49.37 28.46
C ASP A 9 -23.31 50.33 27.30
N ASP A 10 -23.73 49.89 26.10
CA ASP A 10 -23.86 50.58 24.81
C ASP A 10 -22.67 50.61 23.83
N ALA A 11 -22.71 49.73 22.82
CA ALA A 11 -23.29 50.10 21.52
C ALA A 11 -23.30 48.91 20.53
N ALA A 12 -24.50 48.45 20.19
CA ALA A 12 -24.78 47.61 19.03
C ALA A 12 -25.19 48.49 17.83
N THR A 13 -24.70 48.19 16.63
CA THR A 13 -25.27 48.45 15.29
C THR A 13 -24.24 47.94 14.26
N GLY A 14 -24.55 47.18 13.22
CA GLY A 14 -25.81 46.66 12.71
C GLY A 14 -25.58 45.54 11.68
N SER A 15 -26.65 44.78 11.45
CA SER A 15 -26.78 43.68 10.50
C SER A 15 -26.71 44.11 9.04
N GLY A 16 -26.32 43.17 8.16
CA GLY A 16 -26.51 43.27 6.72
C GLY A 16 -26.37 41.92 6.02
N SER A 17 -27.48 41.19 5.94
CA SER A 17 -27.62 39.87 5.31
C SER A 17 -27.22 39.82 3.83
N ALA A 18 -26.65 38.68 3.45
CA ALA A 18 -26.57 38.20 2.08
C ALA A 18 -27.95 37.69 1.59
N SER A 19 -28.29 38.02 0.34
CA SER A 19 -28.95 37.14 -0.65
C SER A 19 -29.43 37.99 -1.85
N GLY A 20 -29.21 37.53 -3.08
CA GLY A 20 -29.75 38.21 -4.26
C GLY A 20 -29.15 37.79 -5.60
N THR A 21 -29.60 36.63 -6.08
CA THR A 21 -29.49 36.11 -7.45
C THR A 21 -29.79 37.12 -8.56
N THR A 22 -29.08 37.03 -9.69
CA THR A 22 -29.55 37.52 -10.99
C THR A 22 -29.55 36.41 -12.03
N SER A 23 -30.71 36.22 -12.64
CA SER A 23 -30.99 35.35 -13.77
C SER A 23 -30.89 36.12 -15.09
N GLY A 24 -30.57 35.39 -16.16
CA GLY A 24 -30.83 35.76 -17.56
C GLY A 24 -29.78 35.12 -18.47
N GLY A 25 -30.07 34.26 -19.45
CA GLY A 25 -31.32 33.88 -20.09
C GLY A 25 -31.08 33.71 -21.59
N GLY A 26 -31.51 32.57 -22.14
CA GLY A 26 -31.71 32.34 -23.59
C GLY A 26 -30.73 31.34 -24.23
N SER A 27 -31.11 30.52 -25.21
CA SER A 27 -32.39 30.02 -25.71
C SER A 27 -32.08 29.10 -26.90
N GLY A 28 -32.83 28.01 -27.05
CA GLY A 28 -32.96 27.21 -28.29
C GLY A 28 -31.82 26.22 -28.55
N SER A 29 -32.02 25.06 -29.16
CA SER A 29 -33.17 24.53 -29.90
C SER A 29 -33.06 23.01 -29.94
N SER A 30 -34.20 22.34 -29.87
CA SER A 30 -34.40 20.93 -30.19
C SER A 30 -33.99 20.61 -31.63
N THR A 31 -33.54 19.37 -31.88
CA THR A 31 -34.09 18.55 -32.96
C THR A 31 -34.00 17.07 -32.60
N ASP A 32 -35.17 16.44 -32.61
CA ASP A 32 -35.39 15.01 -32.77
C ASP A 32 -34.68 14.46 -34.01
N ALA A 33 -34.21 13.22 -33.93
CA ALA A 33 -34.25 12.29 -35.06
C ALA A 33 -34.27 10.83 -34.56
N THR A 34 -35.46 10.25 -34.65
CA THR A 34 -35.75 8.81 -34.56
C THR A 34 -35.47 8.13 -35.91
N SER A 35 -35.36 6.79 -35.87
CA SER A 35 -35.49 5.82 -36.99
C SER A 35 -34.17 5.54 -37.73
N THR A 36 -33.75 4.33 -38.11
CA THR A 36 -34.39 3.00 -38.28
C THR A 36 -33.26 2.01 -38.61
N GLY A 37 -33.38 0.72 -38.27
CA GLY A 37 -32.61 -0.36 -38.92
C GLY A 37 -33.01 -0.53 -40.41
N PRO A 38 -32.56 -1.57 -41.16
CA PRO A 38 -32.07 -2.87 -40.67
C PRO A 38 -30.92 -3.53 -41.51
N ASP A 39 -30.50 -4.70 -41.02
CA ASP A 39 -30.24 -5.97 -41.75
C ASP A 39 -28.98 -6.29 -42.61
N GLN A 40 -28.56 -7.55 -42.38
CA GLN A 40 -28.05 -8.59 -43.28
C GLN A 40 -26.57 -8.68 -43.75
N THR A 41 -25.89 -9.67 -43.14
CA THR A 41 -25.24 -10.89 -43.71
C THR A 41 -24.27 -10.83 -44.90
N THR A 42 -23.17 -11.58 -44.79
CA THR A 42 -22.74 -12.75 -45.62
C THR A 42 -21.26 -13.05 -45.30
N ALA A 43 -20.93 -14.10 -44.56
CA ALA A 43 -20.62 -15.49 -44.96
C ALA A 43 -19.27 -15.69 -45.68
N GLY A 44 -18.49 -16.66 -45.20
CA GLY A 44 -17.26 -17.15 -45.80
C GLY A 44 -16.68 -18.34 -45.04
N SER A 45 -17.31 -19.51 -45.18
CA SER A 45 -16.72 -20.81 -44.82
C SER A 45 -15.60 -21.21 -45.79
N ALA A 46 -14.59 -21.93 -45.30
CA ALA A 46 -13.86 -22.90 -46.10
C ALA A 46 -13.42 -24.08 -45.23
N GLU A 47 -13.79 -25.27 -45.71
CA GLU A 47 -13.52 -26.59 -45.17
C GLU A 47 -12.17 -27.16 -45.65
N GLY A 48 -11.76 -28.27 -45.02
CA GLY A 48 -10.89 -29.31 -45.60
C GLY A 48 -9.52 -29.42 -44.91
N SER A 49 -8.92 -30.58 -44.67
CA SER A 49 -9.27 -31.97 -45.02
C SER A 49 -8.28 -32.87 -44.28
N ALA A 50 -8.71 -34.09 -43.94
CA ALA A 50 -7.95 -35.09 -43.21
C ALA A 50 -6.76 -35.70 -43.99
N THR A 51 -5.78 -36.25 -43.27
CA THR A 51 -5.04 -37.43 -43.74
C THR A 51 -4.53 -38.25 -42.57
N THR A 52 -4.91 -39.53 -42.58
CA THR A 52 -4.45 -40.62 -41.71
C THR A 52 -3.13 -41.18 -42.23
N THR A 53 -2.30 -41.76 -41.35
CA THR A 53 -1.41 -42.86 -41.73
C THR A 53 -1.21 -43.79 -40.53
N ASP A 54 -1.54 -45.06 -40.76
CA ASP A 54 -1.40 -46.21 -39.88
C ASP A 54 0.02 -46.78 -39.82
N GLY A 55 0.27 -47.53 -38.74
CA GLY A 55 1.09 -48.74 -38.76
C GLY A 55 2.28 -48.70 -37.78
N SER A 56 2.61 -49.74 -37.03
CA SER A 56 2.01 -51.05 -36.81
C SER A 56 2.67 -51.66 -35.58
N SER A 57 1.96 -52.59 -34.95
CA SER A 57 2.32 -53.44 -33.82
C SER A 57 3.60 -54.28 -33.99
N SER A 58 4.33 -54.53 -32.89
CA SER A 58 5.06 -55.78 -32.67
C SER A 58 4.88 -56.29 -31.24
N THR A 59 4.44 -57.53 -31.14
CA THR A 59 4.23 -58.34 -29.94
C THR A 59 5.52 -58.97 -29.41
N GLY A 60 5.57 -59.16 -28.10
CA GLY A 60 6.51 -60.03 -27.36
C GLY A 60 6.59 -59.52 -25.91
N GLY A 61 6.26 -60.24 -24.86
CA GLY A 61 6.12 -61.68 -24.67
C GLY A 61 6.93 -62.09 -23.43
N LEU A 62 6.26 -62.09 -22.28
CA LEU A 62 6.46 -62.93 -21.09
C LEU A 62 7.71 -62.76 -20.18
N ASP A 63 7.37 -62.53 -18.90
CA ASP A 63 7.72 -63.34 -17.72
C ASP A 63 8.58 -62.69 -16.62
N SER A 64 8.12 -63.02 -15.41
CA SER A 64 8.43 -62.49 -14.08
C SER A 64 9.85 -62.77 -13.61
N THR A 65 10.41 -61.88 -12.79
CA THR A 65 10.60 -62.13 -11.33
C THR A 65 11.37 -60.98 -10.67
N THR A 66 10.71 -60.38 -9.68
CA THR A 66 11.21 -59.81 -8.42
C THR A 66 12.69 -59.43 -8.28
N THR A 67 12.95 -58.13 -8.09
CA THR A 67 13.77 -57.59 -6.98
C THR A 67 13.46 -56.10 -6.83
N GLU A 68 13.01 -55.73 -5.62
CA GLU A 68 13.08 -54.43 -4.91
C GLU A 68 12.79 -53.13 -5.71
N PRO A 69 11.85 -52.28 -5.25
CA PRO A 69 11.77 -50.91 -5.76
C PRO A 69 12.97 -50.12 -5.25
N ASP A 70 13.93 -49.83 -6.13
CA ASP A 70 14.82 -48.69 -5.94
C ASP A 70 13.95 -47.44 -5.78
N ASP A 71 14.23 -46.73 -4.70
CA ASP A 71 13.63 -45.48 -4.27
C ASP A 71 13.90 -44.37 -5.29
N GLY A 72 13.10 -44.39 -6.36
CA GLY A 72 12.87 -43.22 -7.18
C GLY A 72 12.34 -42.09 -6.29
N SER A 73 13.24 -41.27 -5.77
CA SER A 73 12.92 -39.91 -5.33
C SER A 73 12.63 -39.08 -6.59
N SER A 74 11.51 -39.40 -7.22
CA SER A 74 10.71 -38.42 -7.94
C SER A 74 10.20 -37.51 -6.84
N SER A 75 10.77 -36.31 -6.70
CA SER A 75 10.08 -35.22 -6.03
C SER A 75 8.84 -34.90 -6.86
N SER A 76 7.78 -35.70 -6.68
CA SER A 76 6.43 -35.20 -6.88
C SER A 76 6.36 -33.94 -6.05
N GLY A 77 6.17 -32.79 -6.71
CA GLY A 77 6.04 -31.48 -6.10
C GLY A 77 4.82 -31.43 -5.20
N GLU A 78 4.91 -32.10 -4.06
CA GLU A 78 4.07 -31.83 -2.92
C GLU A 78 4.49 -30.43 -2.45
N PRO A 79 3.55 -29.45 -2.42
CA PRO A 79 3.87 -28.19 -1.78
C PRO A 79 4.29 -28.54 -0.36
N ALA A 80 5.44 -28.03 0.08
CA ALA A 80 6.03 -28.35 1.38
C ALA A 80 5.15 -27.94 2.58
N CYS A 81 3.95 -27.39 2.32
CA CYS A 81 3.10 -26.76 3.31
C CYS A 81 1.62 -26.86 2.99
N ALA A 82 0.82 -26.99 4.04
CA ALA A 82 -0.62 -26.82 3.97
C ALA A 82 -0.97 -25.32 3.93
N PRO A 83 -2.06 -24.91 3.25
CA PRO A 83 -2.50 -23.52 3.18
C PRO A 83 -2.93 -22.92 4.53
N GLU A 84 -3.10 -23.75 5.55
CA GLU A 84 -3.40 -23.35 6.94
C GLU A 84 -2.11 -22.95 7.71
N ASP A 85 -0.94 -23.32 7.21
CA ASP A 85 0.33 -23.08 7.89
C ASP A 85 0.85 -21.70 7.52
N LEU A 86 0.48 -20.71 8.32
CA LEU A 86 0.84 -19.32 8.10
C LEU A 86 2.37 -19.12 8.09
N ASP A 87 3.15 -19.99 8.73
CA ASP A 87 4.61 -19.86 8.87
C ASP A 87 5.39 -20.61 7.78
N CYS A 88 4.68 -21.26 6.86
CA CYS A 88 5.30 -21.91 5.73
C CYS A 88 6.08 -20.91 4.85
N GLY A 89 7.36 -21.21 4.62
CA GLY A 89 8.23 -20.42 3.73
C GLY A 89 8.89 -19.22 4.42
N CYS A 90 8.65 -19.02 5.72
CA CYS A 90 9.27 -17.91 6.47
C CYS A 90 10.76 -18.17 6.81
N ASP A 91 11.24 -19.39 6.59
CA ASP A 91 12.65 -19.77 6.76
C ASP A 91 13.51 -19.53 5.52
N GLU A 92 12.89 -19.17 4.39
CA GLU A 92 13.63 -18.80 3.19
C GLU A 92 14.33 -17.44 3.38
N ILE A 93 15.44 -17.24 2.67
CA ILE A 93 16.23 -16.02 2.78
C ILE A 93 16.02 -15.21 1.51
N ASP A 94 15.13 -14.24 1.60
CA ASP A 94 14.97 -13.18 0.61
C ASP A 94 14.55 -11.89 1.33
N VAL A 95 15.52 -11.04 1.63
CA VAL A 95 15.28 -9.78 2.33
C VAL A 95 15.25 -8.69 1.27
N PRO A 96 14.20 -7.84 1.24
CA PRO A 96 14.08 -6.80 0.23
C PRO A 96 15.36 -5.98 0.08
N ASP A 97 15.93 -5.93 -1.13
CA ASP A 97 17.14 -5.16 -1.42
C ASP A 97 17.01 -4.20 -2.62
N VAL A 98 17.94 -3.25 -2.72
CA VAL A 98 17.87 -2.21 -3.76
C VAL A 98 18.15 -2.70 -5.18
N ALA A 99 18.72 -3.90 -5.34
CA ALA A 99 18.84 -4.52 -6.65
C ALA A 99 17.51 -5.13 -7.10
N GLY A 100 16.58 -5.38 -6.17
CA GLY A 100 15.31 -6.05 -6.44
C GLY A 100 15.54 -7.52 -6.80
N ASP A 101 16.55 -8.13 -6.19
CA ASP A 101 16.96 -9.50 -6.48
C ASP A 101 16.02 -10.49 -5.76
N ASP A 102 15.15 -11.16 -6.52
CA ASP A 102 14.34 -12.30 -6.05
C ASP A 102 15.27 -13.52 -5.80
N ALA A 103 15.78 -13.65 -4.57
CA ALA A 103 16.82 -14.62 -4.24
C ALA A 103 16.28 -16.04 -4.05
N ASN A 104 15.02 -16.19 -3.65
CA ASN A 104 14.35 -17.48 -3.46
C ASN A 104 13.55 -17.94 -4.70
N GLY A 105 13.36 -17.06 -5.69
CA GLY A 105 12.64 -17.35 -6.92
C GLY A 105 11.12 -17.44 -6.75
N ASP A 106 10.56 -16.81 -5.72
CA ASP A 106 9.12 -16.85 -5.42
C ASP A 106 8.29 -15.83 -6.22
N GLY A 107 8.98 -14.95 -6.96
CA GLY A 107 8.42 -13.99 -7.89
C GLY A 107 8.38 -12.55 -7.37
N ILE A 108 8.86 -12.28 -6.16
CA ILE A 108 9.02 -10.93 -5.62
C ILE A 108 10.41 -10.76 -4.99
N ASP A 109 10.81 -9.53 -4.68
CA ASP A 109 11.94 -9.24 -3.81
C ASP A 109 11.42 -9.16 -2.36
N GLY A 110 11.69 -10.18 -1.55
CA GLY A 110 11.07 -10.42 -0.25
C GLY A 110 10.33 -11.76 -0.18
N LEU A 111 9.82 -12.14 0.99
CA LEU A 111 9.11 -13.43 1.13
C LEU A 111 7.62 -13.29 0.81
N ALA A 112 7.15 -13.91 -0.27
CA ALA A 112 5.76 -13.81 -0.71
C ALA A 112 4.74 -14.36 0.30
N THR A 113 5.10 -15.40 1.06
CA THR A 113 4.23 -16.03 2.06
C THR A 113 4.33 -15.39 3.45
N CYS A 114 5.38 -14.59 3.67
CA CYS A 114 5.75 -14.08 5.00
C CYS A 114 5.88 -12.56 5.05
N SER A 115 5.16 -11.88 4.15
CA SER A 115 5.07 -10.42 4.10
C SER A 115 3.62 -9.94 4.21
N VAL A 116 3.46 -8.67 4.55
CA VAL A 116 2.19 -7.96 4.48
C VAL A 116 2.20 -7.02 3.27
N PHE A 117 1.16 -7.12 2.45
CA PHE A 117 1.06 -6.38 1.19
C PHE A 117 0.13 -5.19 1.35
N VAL A 118 0.60 -4.01 0.98
CA VAL A 118 -0.19 -2.77 1.00
C VAL A 118 -0.11 -2.05 -0.34
N SER A 119 -1.26 -1.63 -0.86
CA SER A 119 -1.37 -0.94 -2.15
C SER A 119 -2.52 0.06 -2.12
N GLN A 120 -2.21 1.34 -2.21
CA GLN A 120 -3.24 2.40 -2.23
C GLN A 120 -4.07 2.39 -3.52
N LEU A 121 -3.51 1.91 -4.63
CA LEU A 121 -4.15 1.95 -5.95
C LEU A 121 -5.09 0.77 -6.23
N GLY A 122 -5.10 -0.26 -5.37
CA GLY A 122 -5.93 -1.45 -5.57
C GLY A 122 -6.24 -2.28 -4.32
N GLY A 123 -5.77 -1.85 -3.14
CA GLY A 123 -6.05 -2.51 -1.87
C GLY A 123 -7.37 -2.11 -1.23
N ASP A 124 -7.78 -2.91 -0.25
CA ASP A 124 -8.95 -2.68 0.59
C ASP A 124 -8.60 -3.12 2.03
N ASP A 125 -8.85 -2.28 3.04
CA ASP A 125 -8.54 -2.61 4.43
C ASP A 125 -9.40 -3.75 5.02
N GLY A 126 -10.44 -4.17 4.29
CA GLY A 126 -11.18 -5.41 4.55
C GLY A 126 -10.45 -6.68 4.10
N ASN A 127 -9.38 -6.56 3.33
CA ASN A 127 -8.57 -7.69 2.88
C ASN A 127 -7.67 -8.25 4.00
N THR A 128 -7.15 -9.46 3.76
CA THR A 128 -6.23 -10.12 4.69
C THR A 128 -4.87 -9.43 4.75
N GLY A 129 -4.41 -8.83 3.65
CA GLY A 129 -3.06 -8.24 3.53
C GLY A 129 -1.94 -9.29 3.46
N LEU A 130 -2.24 -10.59 3.48
CA LEU A 130 -1.25 -11.68 3.50
C LEU A 130 -1.00 -12.28 2.12
N SER A 131 -1.56 -11.67 1.08
CA SER A 131 -1.37 -12.09 -0.31
C SER A 131 -1.36 -10.89 -1.23
N MET A 132 -0.51 -10.94 -2.26
CA MET A 132 -0.45 -9.97 -3.36
C MET A 132 -1.80 -9.66 -4.03
N ARG A 133 -2.75 -10.61 -3.98
CA ARG A 133 -4.08 -10.47 -4.59
C ARG A 133 -5.11 -9.80 -3.69
N GLU A 134 -4.82 -9.74 -2.39
CA GLU A 134 -5.67 -9.15 -1.36
C GLU A 134 -4.83 -8.17 -0.51
N PRO A 135 -4.19 -7.15 -1.11
CA PRO A 135 -3.45 -6.15 -0.35
C PRO A 135 -4.42 -5.26 0.43
N VAL A 136 -3.95 -4.74 1.57
CA VAL A 136 -4.68 -3.68 2.29
C VAL A 136 -4.42 -2.32 1.65
N ALA A 137 -5.26 -1.32 1.94
CA ALA A 137 -5.15 0.00 1.34
C ALA A 137 -4.20 0.91 2.14
N THR A 138 -4.26 0.84 3.48
CA THR A 138 -3.54 1.77 4.37
C THR A 138 -2.31 1.15 5.04
N LEU A 139 -1.30 2.00 5.31
CA LEU A 139 -0.11 1.59 6.05
C LEU A 139 -0.46 1.27 7.51
N ALA A 140 -1.37 2.03 8.13
CA ALA A 140 -1.86 1.74 9.47
C ALA A 140 -2.42 0.32 9.59
N ARG A 141 -3.24 -0.12 8.62
CA ARG A 141 -3.79 -1.48 8.60
C ARG A 141 -2.72 -2.54 8.38
N ALA A 142 -1.77 -2.28 7.48
CA ALA A 142 -0.67 -3.20 7.19
C ALA A 142 0.23 -3.44 8.42
N ILE A 143 0.54 -2.37 9.16
CA ILE A 143 1.34 -2.45 10.39
C ILE A 143 0.59 -3.22 11.47
N GLU A 144 -0.73 -3.00 11.63
CA GLU A 144 -1.55 -3.77 12.56
C GLU A 144 -1.48 -5.28 12.27
N ILE A 145 -1.57 -5.67 10.99
CA ILE A 145 -1.46 -7.07 10.55
C ILE A 145 -0.04 -7.61 10.80
N SER A 146 1.00 -6.84 10.46
CA SER A 146 2.40 -7.20 10.70
C SER A 146 2.65 -7.55 12.16
N GLN A 147 2.16 -6.73 13.08
CA GLN A 147 2.33 -6.91 14.53
C GLN A 147 1.54 -8.09 15.12
N ALA A 148 0.64 -8.72 14.36
CA ALA A 148 -0.05 -9.92 14.80
C ALA A 148 0.84 -11.18 14.77
N PHE A 149 2.04 -11.08 14.18
CA PHE A 149 3.02 -12.16 14.08
C PHE A 149 4.21 -11.94 15.03
N ASP A 150 4.87 -13.02 15.43
CA ASP A 150 6.13 -12.98 16.19
C ASP A 150 7.18 -13.87 15.51
N PRO A 151 8.22 -13.29 14.90
CA PRO A 151 8.48 -11.85 14.77
C PRO A 151 7.46 -11.13 13.86
N PRO A 152 7.30 -9.79 13.98
CA PRO A 152 6.48 -9.02 13.06
C PRO A 152 6.94 -9.21 11.61
N ARG A 153 5.98 -9.34 10.70
CA ARG A 153 6.27 -9.52 9.27
C ARG A 153 6.68 -8.20 8.62
N PRO A 154 7.59 -8.21 7.64
CA PRO A 154 7.87 -7.03 6.82
C PRO A 154 6.62 -6.61 6.05
N VAL A 155 6.47 -5.30 5.83
CA VAL A 155 5.40 -4.71 5.02
C VAL A 155 5.99 -4.26 3.69
N LEU A 156 5.45 -4.79 2.59
CA LEU A 156 5.83 -4.44 1.23
C LEU A 156 4.84 -3.42 0.68
N VAL A 157 5.36 -2.24 0.35
CA VAL A 157 4.58 -1.05 0.03
C VAL A 157 4.64 -0.80 -1.47
N ALA A 158 3.49 -0.92 -2.12
CA ALA A 158 3.36 -0.59 -3.53
C ALA A 158 3.41 0.92 -3.77
N GLU A 159 3.76 1.32 -4.98
CA GLU A 159 3.77 2.71 -5.43
C GLU A 159 2.44 3.41 -5.16
N GLY A 160 2.52 4.69 -4.83
CA GLY A 160 1.35 5.50 -4.57
C GLY A 160 1.55 6.60 -3.55
N LEU A 161 0.47 7.35 -3.34
CA LEU A 161 0.39 8.43 -2.37
C LEU A 161 -0.46 8.00 -1.17
N TYR A 162 0.19 7.77 -0.04
CA TYR A 162 -0.40 7.40 1.23
C TYR A 162 -0.58 8.66 2.09
N VAL A 163 -1.82 9.16 2.20
CA VAL A 163 -2.15 10.37 2.94
C VAL A 163 -2.60 9.99 4.36
N GLU A 164 -1.63 9.75 5.23
CA GLU A 164 -1.87 9.31 6.61
C GLU A 164 -0.69 9.66 7.53
N THR A 165 -0.91 9.45 8.83
CA THR A 165 0.15 9.45 9.84
C THR A 165 0.45 8.01 10.20
N VAL A 166 1.73 7.63 10.13
CA VAL A 166 2.17 6.23 10.30
C VAL A 166 2.90 6.08 11.62
N VAL A 167 2.39 5.20 12.47
CA VAL A 167 3.09 4.76 13.68
C VAL A 167 3.81 3.46 13.34
N VAL A 168 5.14 3.51 13.29
CA VAL A 168 5.98 2.35 12.99
C VAL A 168 5.90 1.38 14.15
N GLY A 169 5.48 0.15 13.87
CA GLY A 169 5.48 -0.93 14.84
C GLY A 169 6.89 -1.33 15.24
N ASN A 170 7.13 -1.58 16.53
CA ASN A 170 8.41 -2.13 16.98
C ASN A 170 8.67 -3.49 16.30
N GLY A 171 9.79 -3.60 15.58
CA GLY A 171 10.14 -4.78 14.78
C GLY A 171 9.48 -4.85 13.39
N THR A 172 8.62 -3.90 13.02
CA THR A 172 7.97 -3.88 11.70
C THR A 172 8.78 -3.04 10.73
N SER A 173 9.37 -3.68 9.72
CA SER A 173 10.05 -2.99 8.61
C SER A 173 9.07 -2.65 7.48
N LEU A 174 9.24 -1.47 6.87
CA LEU A 174 8.47 -1.01 5.70
C LEU A 174 9.42 -0.90 4.50
N TYR A 175 9.13 -1.65 3.43
CA TYR A 175 9.90 -1.63 2.19
C TYR A 175 9.05 -1.08 1.06
N GLY A 176 9.43 0.10 0.56
CA GLY A 176 8.84 0.72 -0.62
C GLY A 176 9.44 0.24 -1.93
N GLY A 177 8.81 0.67 -3.01
CA GLY A 177 9.30 0.43 -4.37
C GLY A 177 8.58 -0.68 -5.13
N TYR A 178 7.46 -1.20 -4.65
CA TYR A 178 6.76 -2.29 -5.35
C TYR A 178 5.77 -1.77 -6.39
N ASP A 179 5.72 -2.40 -7.57
CA ASP A 179 4.67 -2.11 -8.55
C ASP A 179 3.33 -2.69 -8.08
N ALA A 180 2.25 -1.89 -8.12
CA ALA A 180 0.96 -2.26 -7.55
C ALA A 180 0.26 -3.44 -8.26
N SER A 181 0.70 -3.82 -9.47
CA SER A 181 0.09 -4.90 -10.26
C SER A 181 0.95 -6.16 -10.29
N THR A 182 2.26 -6.00 -10.36
CA THR A 182 3.24 -7.07 -10.59
C THR A 182 4.06 -7.39 -9.36
N TRP A 183 4.10 -6.51 -8.36
CA TRP A 183 4.96 -6.62 -7.17
C TRP A 183 6.44 -6.75 -7.49
N SER A 184 6.86 -6.33 -8.69
CA SER A 184 8.28 -6.15 -8.99
C SER A 184 8.81 -4.92 -8.24
N ARG A 185 10.00 -5.02 -7.67
CA ARG A 185 10.59 -3.93 -6.88
C ARG A 185 11.54 -3.05 -7.69
N ASN A 186 11.31 -1.75 -7.64
CA ASN A 186 12.18 -0.71 -8.18
C ASN A 186 11.86 0.64 -7.50
N ILE A 187 12.70 1.05 -6.55
CA ILE A 187 12.50 2.27 -5.76
C ILE A 187 12.47 3.57 -6.57
N LEU A 188 13.02 3.58 -7.80
CA LEU A 188 13.04 4.75 -8.67
C LEU A 188 11.85 4.79 -9.63
N ALA A 189 11.33 3.64 -10.04
CA ALA A 189 10.20 3.56 -10.96
C ALA A 189 8.85 3.56 -10.21
N ASN A 190 8.82 2.94 -9.04
CA ASN A 190 7.62 2.66 -8.26
C ASN A 190 7.62 3.51 -6.98
N GLU A 191 7.54 4.84 -7.14
CA GLU A 191 7.72 5.77 -6.01
C GLU A 191 6.59 5.65 -4.97
N VAL A 192 6.98 5.53 -3.70
CA VAL A 192 6.08 5.55 -2.55
C VAL A 192 6.19 6.90 -1.86
N THR A 193 5.08 7.64 -1.77
CA THR A 193 5.01 8.90 -1.03
C THR A 193 4.07 8.76 0.15
N ILE A 194 4.58 9.04 1.37
CA ILE A 194 3.78 9.14 2.59
C ILE A 194 3.65 10.62 2.93
N GLN A 195 2.43 11.14 2.86
CA GLN A 195 2.12 12.53 3.15
C GLN A 195 1.38 12.65 4.48
N GLY A 196 2.01 13.34 5.44
CA GLY A 196 1.50 13.50 6.78
C GLY A 196 0.18 14.28 6.83
N THR A 197 -0.77 13.73 7.60
CA THR A 197 -2.03 14.37 7.95
C THR A 197 -2.00 15.07 9.30
N GLU A 198 -0.94 14.85 10.09
CA GLU A 198 -0.72 15.46 11.40
C GLU A 198 0.69 16.05 11.49
N ALA A 199 1.00 16.68 12.64
CA ALA A 199 2.28 17.33 12.88
C ALA A 199 3.50 16.37 12.80
N ARG A 200 3.28 15.05 12.85
CA ARG A 200 4.32 14.03 12.70
C ARG A 200 3.85 13.05 11.63
N THR A 201 4.57 12.92 10.52
CA THR A 201 4.18 11.97 9.45
C THR A 201 4.53 10.54 9.84
N ILE A 202 5.81 10.28 10.14
CA ILE A 202 6.28 8.98 10.65
C ILE A 202 6.59 9.13 12.14
N ILE A 203 6.05 8.22 12.94
CA ILE A 203 6.27 8.12 14.37
C ILE A 203 6.95 6.77 14.65
N ALA A 204 8.23 6.80 15.02
CA ALA A 204 8.95 5.62 15.51
C ALA A 204 9.20 5.81 17.02
N GLN A 205 8.47 5.07 17.85
CA GLN A 205 8.56 5.17 19.29
C GLN A 205 8.79 3.79 19.92
N ASP A 206 9.62 3.74 20.96
CA ASP A 206 9.85 2.51 21.75
C ASP A 206 10.37 1.34 20.89
N ILE A 207 11.29 1.63 19.97
CA ILE A 207 11.90 0.63 19.08
C ILE A 207 13.02 -0.11 19.80
N ASP A 208 12.78 -1.39 20.12
CA ASP A 208 13.72 -2.30 20.78
C ASP A 208 14.04 -3.58 19.97
N ARG A 209 13.42 -3.71 18.79
CA ARG A 209 13.71 -4.73 17.76
C ARG A 209 14.19 -4.05 16.46
N PRO A 210 14.95 -4.77 15.62
CA PRO A 210 15.36 -4.26 14.31
C PRO A 210 14.13 -3.82 13.49
N THR A 211 14.18 -2.58 12.99
CA THR A 211 13.13 -1.94 12.21
C THR A 211 13.79 -1.12 11.11
N GLU A 212 13.35 -1.32 9.89
CA GLU A 212 13.90 -0.66 8.71
C GLU A 212 12.80 0.05 7.93
N LEU A 213 13.07 1.28 7.52
CA LEU A 213 12.25 2.02 6.58
C LEU A 213 13.08 2.19 5.32
N ASP A 214 12.67 1.56 4.22
CA ASP A 214 13.44 1.55 2.97
C ASP A 214 12.61 2.04 1.77
N GLY A 215 13.21 2.87 0.92
CA GLY A 215 12.61 3.23 -0.38
C GLY A 215 11.34 4.10 -0.28
N LEU A 216 11.24 4.92 0.77
CA LEU A 216 10.08 5.77 1.05
C LEU A 216 10.40 7.25 0.82
N THR A 217 9.48 7.98 0.21
CA THR A 217 9.45 9.45 0.25
C THR A 217 8.49 9.90 1.35
N VAL A 218 9.03 10.52 2.40
CA VAL A 218 8.24 10.99 3.54
C VAL A 218 8.10 12.51 3.48
N VAL A 219 6.86 12.98 3.37
CA VAL A 219 6.51 14.40 3.29
C VAL A 219 5.82 14.82 4.59
N GLY A 220 6.42 15.79 5.28
CA GLY A 220 5.84 16.45 6.44
C GLY A 220 4.57 17.23 6.09
N MET A 221 3.67 17.36 7.05
CA MET A 221 2.47 18.19 6.90
C MET A 221 2.82 19.67 6.70
N ASP A 222 2.16 20.32 5.76
CA ASP A 222 2.18 21.78 5.60
C ASP A 222 1.07 22.43 6.44
N VAL A 223 1.44 23.27 7.40
CA VAL A 223 0.50 23.96 8.32
C VAL A 223 -0.04 25.27 7.71
N VAL A 224 0.07 25.45 6.39
CA VAL A 224 -0.32 26.70 5.71
C VAL A 224 -1.82 26.97 5.89
N GLY A 225 -2.16 28.03 6.62
CA GLY A 225 -3.54 28.45 6.85
C GLY A 225 -4.30 27.64 7.90
N MET A 226 -3.65 26.72 8.60
CA MET A 226 -4.22 26.08 9.78
C MET A 226 -3.89 26.97 10.99
N ASP A 227 -4.93 27.56 11.59
CA ASP A 227 -4.86 28.14 12.93
C ASP A 227 -4.61 26.99 13.93
N MET A 228 -3.38 26.49 13.96
CA MET A 228 -2.87 25.72 15.08
C MET A 228 -2.85 26.72 16.24
N VAL A 229 -3.95 26.79 16.97
CA VAL A 229 -4.24 27.75 18.03
C VAL A 229 -3.08 27.76 19.04
N GLY A 230 -2.16 28.71 18.86
CA GLY A 230 -0.91 28.82 19.61
C GLY A 230 0.31 28.72 18.69
N GLY A 231 0.91 29.86 18.35
CA GLY A 231 2.16 29.91 17.58
C GLY A 231 3.24 28.94 18.09
N GLY A 232 4.13 28.53 17.19
CA GLY A 232 5.24 27.60 17.49
C GLY A 232 4.96 26.12 17.19
N ALA A 233 3.91 25.80 16.42
CA ALA A 233 3.64 24.42 16.01
C ALA A 233 4.79 23.86 15.15
N SER A 234 5.53 22.89 15.68
CA SER A 234 6.58 22.18 14.96
C SER A 234 5.98 21.02 14.16
N THR A 235 6.43 20.85 12.92
CA THR A 235 6.14 19.66 12.12
C THR A 235 7.40 18.82 11.94
N TYR A 236 7.20 17.50 11.88
CA TYR A 236 8.26 16.51 11.71
C TYR A 236 7.83 15.54 10.63
N ALA A 237 8.62 15.42 9.56
CA ALA A 237 8.41 14.34 8.59
C ALA A 237 8.70 12.98 9.25
N VAL A 238 9.77 12.90 10.04
CA VAL A 238 10.08 11.72 10.86
C VAL A 238 10.32 12.18 12.29
N TRP A 239 9.61 11.56 13.24
CA TRP A 239 9.79 11.78 14.67
C TRP A 239 10.16 10.45 15.34
N VAL A 240 11.32 10.42 15.97
CA VAL A 240 11.87 9.25 16.66
C VAL A 240 12.00 9.53 18.15
N ARG A 241 11.54 8.60 18.98
CA ARG A 241 11.68 8.69 20.44
C ARG A 241 11.92 7.31 21.05
N ASP A 242 12.82 7.24 22.03
CA ASP A 242 13.05 6.04 22.83
C ASP A 242 13.37 4.79 21.96
N ALA A 243 14.17 4.96 20.89
CA ALA A 243 14.69 3.88 20.06
C ALA A 243 16.07 3.42 20.54
N ALA A 244 16.25 2.12 20.75
CA ALA A 244 17.55 1.55 21.10
C ALA A 244 18.55 1.70 19.95
N GLY A 245 19.80 1.97 20.31
CA GLY A 245 20.85 2.33 19.36
C GLY A 245 21.09 1.23 18.32
N GLY A 246 21.07 1.61 17.03
CA GLY A 246 21.35 0.71 15.92
C GLY A 246 20.21 -0.23 15.53
N LEU A 247 19.00 -0.03 16.06
CA LEU A 247 17.84 -0.86 15.73
C LEU A 247 16.89 -0.23 14.71
N LEU A 248 16.82 1.11 14.63
CA LEU A 248 16.06 1.81 13.60
C LEU A 248 16.99 2.24 12.46
N HIS A 249 16.70 1.79 11.24
CA HIS A 249 17.42 2.18 10.03
C HIS A 249 16.46 2.86 9.05
N LEU A 250 16.95 3.89 8.37
CA LEU A 250 16.25 4.60 7.31
C LEU A 250 17.17 4.55 6.09
N ASP A 251 16.83 3.69 5.14
CA ASP A 251 17.64 3.41 3.96
C ASP A 251 16.90 3.87 2.70
N TYR A 252 17.64 4.47 1.76
CA TYR A 252 17.08 5.00 0.50
C TYR A 252 15.83 5.89 0.63
N CYS A 253 15.64 6.50 1.81
CA CYS A 253 14.50 7.35 2.09
C CYS A 253 14.77 8.80 1.69
N THR A 254 13.77 9.45 1.10
CA THR A 254 13.77 10.90 0.89
C THR A 254 12.87 11.56 1.93
N VAL A 255 13.43 12.40 2.79
CA VAL A 255 12.67 13.08 3.85
C VAL A 255 12.51 14.56 3.51
N VAL A 256 11.27 14.97 3.24
CA VAL A 256 10.89 16.35 2.95
C VAL A 256 10.15 16.92 4.16
N ALA A 257 10.74 17.93 4.80
CA ALA A 257 10.08 18.63 5.90
C ALA A 257 8.85 19.38 5.40
N GLY A 258 7.80 19.42 6.24
CA GLY A 258 6.64 20.27 6.00
C GLY A 258 6.84 21.69 6.54
N THR A 259 5.86 22.55 6.28
CA THR A 259 5.86 23.93 6.76
C THR A 259 5.37 24.00 8.22
N ALA A 260 6.22 24.46 9.14
CA ALA A 260 5.86 24.72 10.53
C ALA A 260 5.08 26.04 10.71
N GLY A 261 4.42 26.21 11.86
CA GLY A 261 3.72 27.45 12.20
C GLY A 261 4.67 28.59 12.60
N ASP A 262 4.19 29.83 12.48
CA ASP A 262 4.92 31.02 12.94
C ASP A 262 5.28 30.94 14.42
N GLY A 263 6.42 31.51 14.80
CA GLY A 263 6.81 31.64 16.21
C GLY A 263 5.90 32.60 16.98
N ALA A 264 5.97 32.55 18.32
CA ALA A 264 5.29 33.54 19.15
C ALA A 264 5.92 34.93 18.97
N ASP A 265 5.09 35.98 18.95
CA ASP A 265 5.55 37.36 18.97
C ASP A 265 6.42 37.65 20.21
N GLY A 266 7.40 38.53 20.05
CA GLY A 266 8.24 38.99 21.16
C GLY A 266 7.43 39.85 22.16
N ALA A 267 7.76 39.74 23.46
CA ALA A 267 7.23 40.64 24.47
C ALA A 267 8.14 41.87 24.63
N ASP A 268 7.54 43.07 24.62
CA ASP A 268 8.19 44.37 24.85
C ASP A 268 8.49 44.65 26.34
#